data_AF-A0A1F5YJK6-F1
#
_entry.id   AF-A0A1F5YJK6-F1
#
_cell.length_a   1.000
_cell.length_b   1.000
_cell.length_c   1.000
_cell.angle_alpha   90.00
_cell.angle_beta   90.00
_cell.angle_gamma   90.00
#
_symmetry.space_group_name_H-M   'P 1'
#
loop_
_entity.id
_entity.type
_entity.pdbx_description
1 polymer ?
#
loop_
_entity_poly.entity_id
_entity_poly.type
_entity_poly.pdbx_seq_one_letter_code
_entity_poly.pdbx_strand_id
1 'polypeptide(L)'
;MVSILILLSIIFPLIYKYSFVITDQFTQIPIILSFLNRSYLLNDWYVNTCRNLGPRTFYAYYMAITAKLLSLPIAYFCHYIFFIFLIIMATYKLSNILFRNNYISLLTIITILFSSTYSLGGNVFISADFYAARLPLGFLLVGITSLFEKKYYLSAISFAIASYFHLHIGIIGGAIVFLAYFLSKFIFLNRDRFSEPNRQQFIELGKSFLFFLILIFPLYLLFRNEINPNVIKNQQGNLIDIIVYMRAPNHYLPSSWPLQHYYWFLGMLLLFGYFLWKLYRENRAIILYLFILTIIILLLCIIGYIGIDLFPIYFIIISQFYRLTLVICWMSLILISGSIYHRVFIQKSDRILLLIPFFLTNIKDFQPSKTWMLSVIMLILLIFMVRFIPKYLFILILLISFSLHRYHNKLNITSFIDHPTIETSLAQWVEAKTPENSLFLIPPDFQKFRLVAKHPIVVDWKAFPFQKSAILEWGERICDIANQVKCNFRYMSLDKAIQGYNSLEITDLERIHQKYPFDYIVSAKSLALTIEYSEGNYFIYKWPKESDQKVF
;
A
#
# COMPACT_ATOMS: atom_id res chain seq x y z
N MET A 1 0.66 -9.14 -29.52
CA MET A 1 1.14 -9.11 -28.12
C MET A 1 0.40 -8.08 -27.28
N VAL A 2 0.40 -6.80 -27.65
CA VAL A 2 -0.27 -5.73 -26.88
C VAL A 2 -1.71 -6.10 -26.51
N SER A 3 -2.50 -6.64 -27.44
CA SER A 3 -3.87 -7.09 -27.17
C SER A 3 -3.97 -8.16 -26.07
N ILE A 4 -3.00 -9.07 -25.96
CA ILE A 4 -2.93 -10.08 -24.89
C ILE A 4 -2.68 -9.41 -23.54
N LEU A 5 -1.79 -8.43 -23.49
CA LEU A 5 -1.48 -7.68 -22.26
C LEU A 5 -2.69 -6.88 -21.76
N ILE A 6 -3.41 -6.23 -22.70
CA ILE A 6 -4.66 -5.51 -22.39
C ILE A 6 -5.72 -6.48 -21.88
N LEU A 7 -5.93 -7.61 -22.58
CA LEU A 7 -6.89 -8.62 -22.17
C LEU A 7 -6.58 -9.16 -20.77
N LEU A 8 -5.31 -9.46 -20.49
CA LEU A 8 -4.88 -9.92 -19.16
C LEU A 8 -5.13 -8.86 -18.08
N SER A 9 -4.96 -7.58 -18.40
CA SER A 9 -5.23 -6.47 -17.46
C SER A 9 -6.71 -6.38 -17.07
N ILE A 10 -7.61 -6.68 -18.02
CA ILE A 10 -9.07 -6.66 -17.81
C ILE A 10 -9.55 -7.92 -17.09
N ILE A 11 -9.00 -9.09 -17.45
CA ILE A 11 -9.39 -10.38 -16.88
C ILE A 11 -8.85 -10.56 -15.46
N PHE A 12 -7.63 -10.08 -15.19
CA PHE A 12 -6.94 -10.31 -13.92
C PHE A 12 -7.77 -9.92 -12.68
N PRO A 13 -8.40 -8.73 -12.58
CA PRO A 13 -9.26 -8.37 -11.45
C PRO A 13 -10.39 -9.36 -11.18
N LEU A 14 -10.95 -9.98 -12.23
CA LEU A 14 -12.04 -10.96 -12.12
C LEU A 14 -11.56 -12.31 -11.58
N ILE A 15 -10.35 -12.70 -11.98
CA ILE A 15 -9.68 -13.92 -11.53
C ILE A 15 -9.16 -13.75 -10.09
N TYR A 16 -8.52 -12.62 -9.83
CA TYR A 16 -7.90 -12.30 -8.53
C TYR A 16 -8.93 -11.92 -7.44
N LYS A 17 -10.18 -11.65 -7.84
CA LYS A 17 -11.30 -11.25 -6.98
C LYS A 17 -11.08 -9.88 -6.35
N TYR A 18 -11.03 -8.86 -7.21
CA TYR A 18 -11.03 -7.47 -6.77
C TYR A 18 -12.17 -7.20 -5.77
N SER A 19 -11.89 -6.40 -4.73
CA SER A 19 -12.89 -5.95 -3.78
C SER A 19 -12.84 -4.43 -3.58
N PHE A 20 -14.01 -3.82 -3.69
CA PHE A 20 -14.27 -2.42 -3.37
C PHE A 20 -14.59 -2.29 -1.88
N VAL A 21 -13.97 -1.30 -1.24
CA VAL A 21 -14.12 -0.95 0.17
C VAL A 21 -13.58 -2.04 1.11
N ILE A 22 -12.27 -2.30 1.01
CA ILE A 22 -11.52 -3.06 2.01
C ILE A 22 -10.31 -2.26 2.52
N THR A 23 -9.63 -2.79 3.55
CA THR A 23 -8.31 -2.31 4.00
C THR A 23 -8.23 -0.78 4.19
N ASP A 24 -7.38 -0.07 3.44
CA ASP A 24 -7.13 1.37 3.57
C ASP A 24 -8.25 2.23 2.98
N GLN A 25 -9.11 1.65 2.13
CA GLN A 25 -10.20 2.39 1.48
C GLN A 25 -11.22 2.92 2.50
N PHE A 26 -11.42 2.23 3.62
CA PHE A 26 -12.26 2.72 4.74
C PHE A 26 -11.83 4.10 5.25
N THR A 27 -10.53 4.42 5.19
CA THR A 27 -10.00 5.73 5.61
C THR A 27 -9.92 6.74 4.47
N GLN A 28 -9.76 6.27 3.23
CA GLN A 28 -9.55 7.15 2.07
C GLN A 28 -10.86 7.64 1.46
N ILE A 29 -11.89 6.78 1.43
CA ILE A 29 -13.18 7.11 0.83
C ILE A 29 -13.86 8.29 1.53
N PRO A 30 -13.91 8.39 2.88
CA PRO A 30 -14.49 9.55 3.54
C PRO A 30 -13.84 10.87 3.10
N ILE A 31 -12.52 10.88 2.90
CA ILE A 31 -11.79 12.05 2.39
C ILE A 31 -12.25 12.36 0.96
N ILE A 32 -12.31 11.36 0.07
CA ILE A 32 -12.75 11.54 -1.33
C ILE A 32 -14.19 12.06 -1.40
N LEU A 33 -15.10 11.47 -0.61
CA LEU A 33 -16.50 11.90 -0.52
C LEU A 33 -16.60 13.37 -0.07
N SER A 34 -15.71 13.81 0.82
CA SER A 34 -15.66 15.20 1.26
C SER A 34 -15.18 16.20 0.19
N PHE A 35 -14.43 15.73 -0.82
CA PHE A 35 -14.07 16.52 -2.02
C PHE A 35 -15.18 16.49 -3.09
N LEU A 36 -15.99 15.42 -3.11
CA LEU A 36 -17.18 15.32 -3.96
C LEU A 36 -18.31 16.21 -3.47
N ASN A 37 -18.57 16.17 -2.16
CA ASN A 37 -19.58 16.94 -1.47
C ASN A 37 -18.99 17.57 -0.20
N ARG A 38 -18.91 18.91 -0.16
CA ARG A 38 -18.38 19.63 1.01
C ARG A 38 -19.25 19.50 2.25
N SER A 39 -20.54 19.18 2.11
CA SER A 39 -21.42 18.91 3.26
C SER A 39 -21.25 17.51 3.86
N TYR A 40 -20.51 16.61 3.18
CA TYR A 40 -20.25 15.28 3.71
C TYR A 40 -19.38 15.36 4.96
N LEU A 41 -19.93 14.89 6.09
CA LEU A 41 -19.27 14.82 7.39
C LEU A 41 -18.69 16.17 7.85
N LEU A 42 -19.51 17.22 7.83
CA LEU A 42 -19.09 18.59 8.20
C LEU A 42 -18.51 18.71 9.61
N ASN A 43 -18.97 17.88 10.54
CA ASN A 43 -18.50 17.91 11.94
C ASN A 43 -17.43 16.83 12.23
N ASP A 44 -17.00 16.04 11.24
CA ASP A 44 -15.98 15.01 11.46
C ASP A 44 -14.58 15.62 11.45
N TRP A 45 -13.89 15.51 12.58
CA TRP A 45 -12.56 16.08 12.76
C TRP A 45 -11.53 15.49 11.77
N TYR A 46 -11.53 14.17 11.56
CA TYR A 46 -10.55 13.50 10.70
C TYR A 46 -10.73 13.93 9.24
N VAL A 47 -11.97 13.91 8.75
CA VAL A 47 -12.29 14.29 7.38
C VAL A 47 -11.92 15.75 7.14
N ASN A 48 -12.29 16.65 8.04
CA ASN A 48 -11.98 18.07 7.90
C ASN A 48 -10.48 18.36 7.92
N THR A 49 -9.75 17.70 8.82
CA THR A 49 -8.29 17.79 8.87
C THR A 49 -7.66 17.31 7.56
N CYS A 50 -8.16 16.22 6.99
CA CYS A 50 -7.65 15.66 5.73
C CYS A 50 -8.06 16.43 4.47
N ARG A 51 -8.96 17.42 4.57
CA ARG A 51 -9.25 18.37 3.47
C ARG A 51 -8.11 19.35 3.26
N ASN A 52 -7.33 19.64 4.30
CA ASN A 52 -6.13 20.45 4.19
C ASN A 52 -5.07 19.74 3.35
N LEU A 53 -4.09 20.51 2.88
CA LEU A 53 -2.98 19.95 2.13
C LEU A 53 -2.24 18.90 2.97
N GLY A 54 -1.99 17.74 2.36
CA GLY A 54 -1.36 16.59 2.99
C GLY A 54 -1.00 15.53 1.95
N PRO A 55 -0.32 14.44 2.36
CA PRO A 55 0.16 13.41 1.44
C PRO A 55 -0.92 12.70 0.63
N ARG A 56 -2.19 12.75 1.07
CA ARG A 56 -3.33 12.10 0.40
C ARG A 56 -4.19 13.06 -0.43
N THR A 57 -3.95 14.38 -0.35
CA THR A 57 -4.84 15.40 -0.94
C THR A 57 -4.96 15.26 -2.45
N PHE A 58 -3.84 15.12 -3.15
CA PHE A 58 -3.84 14.95 -4.62
C PHE A 58 -4.54 13.68 -5.06
N TYR A 59 -4.29 12.56 -4.37
CA TYR A 59 -5.00 11.31 -4.63
C TYR A 59 -6.50 11.46 -4.41
N ALA A 60 -6.92 12.08 -3.30
CA ALA A 60 -8.33 12.27 -2.98
C ALA A 60 -9.03 13.16 -4.01
N TYR A 61 -8.38 14.26 -4.43
CA TYR A 61 -8.88 15.17 -5.44
C TYR A 61 -9.01 14.49 -6.81
N TYR A 62 -8.00 13.73 -7.24
CA TYR A 62 -8.03 12.95 -8.47
C TYR A 62 -9.16 11.91 -8.48
N MET A 63 -9.30 11.16 -7.39
CA MET A 63 -10.38 10.17 -7.26
C MET A 63 -11.75 10.84 -7.21
N ALA A 64 -11.89 12.02 -6.60
CA ALA A 64 -13.13 12.77 -6.62
C ALA A 64 -13.50 13.22 -8.04
N ILE A 65 -12.56 13.78 -8.81
CA ILE A 65 -12.83 14.19 -10.20
C ILE A 65 -13.30 13.00 -11.05
N THR A 66 -12.59 11.88 -10.97
CA THR A 66 -12.94 10.69 -11.76
C THR A 66 -14.23 10.03 -11.29
N ALA A 67 -14.52 10.05 -10.00
CA ALA A 67 -15.79 9.59 -9.44
C ALA A 67 -16.99 10.44 -9.86
N LYS A 68 -16.82 11.76 -10.11
CA LYS A 68 -17.89 12.59 -10.70
C LYS A 68 -18.29 12.11 -12.10
N LEU A 69 -17.35 11.53 -12.85
CA LEU A 69 -17.58 11.07 -14.22
C LEU A 69 -18.12 9.63 -14.27
N LEU A 70 -17.66 8.75 -13.37
CA LEU A 70 -17.92 7.30 -13.48
C LEU A 70 -18.71 6.70 -12.32
N SER A 71 -19.03 7.45 -11.25
CA SER A 71 -19.29 6.94 -9.88
C SER A 71 -18.02 6.46 -9.16
N LEU A 72 -18.05 6.50 -7.83
CA LEU A 72 -16.89 6.12 -7.02
C LEU A 72 -16.45 4.65 -7.19
N PRO A 73 -17.34 3.64 -7.16
CA PRO A 73 -16.91 2.25 -7.29
C PRO A 73 -16.31 1.93 -8.66
N ILE A 74 -16.92 2.43 -9.74
CA ILE A 74 -16.41 2.26 -11.11
C ILE A 74 -15.07 3.00 -11.28
N ALA A 75 -14.93 4.21 -10.73
CA ALA A 75 -13.65 4.90 -10.74
C ALA A 75 -12.55 4.05 -10.08
N TYR A 76 -12.77 3.53 -8.87
CA TYR A 76 -11.81 2.65 -8.20
C TYR A 76 -11.45 1.40 -9.03
N PHE A 77 -12.44 0.75 -9.65
CA PHE A 77 -12.21 -0.42 -10.49
C PHE A 77 -11.43 -0.10 -11.77
N CYS A 78 -11.77 0.99 -12.47
CA CYS A 78 -11.04 1.44 -13.66
C CYS A 78 -9.57 1.78 -13.35
N HIS A 79 -9.31 2.45 -12.23
CA HIS A 79 -7.93 2.74 -11.82
C HIS A 79 -7.17 1.50 -11.38
N TYR A 80 -7.86 0.50 -10.81
CA TYR A 80 -7.25 -0.81 -10.54
C TYR A 80 -6.81 -1.49 -11.84
N ILE A 81 -7.68 -1.55 -12.87
CA ILE A 81 -7.32 -2.09 -14.20
C ILE A 81 -6.12 -1.31 -14.78
N PHE A 82 -6.13 0.01 -14.70
CA PHE A 82 -5.04 0.84 -15.19
C PHE A 82 -3.73 0.57 -14.45
N PHE A 83 -3.77 0.47 -13.12
CA PHE A 83 -2.62 0.07 -12.32
C PHE A 83 -2.07 -1.30 -12.75
N ILE A 84 -2.93 -2.31 -12.88
CA ILE A 84 -2.54 -3.65 -13.33
C ILE A 84 -1.92 -3.61 -14.73
N PHE A 85 -2.48 -2.82 -15.64
CA PHE A 85 -1.91 -2.60 -16.96
C PHE A 85 -0.48 -2.03 -16.89
N LEU A 86 -0.22 -1.03 -16.03
CA LEU A 86 1.13 -0.48 -15.84
C LEU A 86 2.11 -1.54 -15.32
N ILE A 87 1.70 -2.36 -14.35
CA ILE A 87 2.52 -3.46 -13.82
C ILE A 87 2.82 -4.51 -14.89
N ILE A 88 1.80 -4.93 -15.66
CA ILE A 88 1.94 -5.88 -16.77
C ILE A 88 2.90 -5.33 -17.83
N MET A 89 2.72 -4.07 -18.22
CA MET A 89 3.57 -3.41 -19.23
C MET A 89 5.02 -3.29 -18.76
N ALA A 90 5.26 -2.82 -17.54
CA ALA A 90 6.61 -2.70 -16.99
C ALA A 90 7.29 -4.08 -16.86
N THR A 91 6.55 -5.08 -16.36
CA THR A 91 7.06 -6.44 -16.19
C THR A 91 7.36 -7.10 -17.53
N TYR A 92 6.46 -6.96 -18.51
CA TYR A 92 6.66 -7.45 -19.87
C TYR A 92 7.92 -6.85 -20.49
N LYS A 93 8.06 -5.52 -20.43
CA LYS A 93 9.20 -4.80 -21.02
C LYS A 93 10.51 -5.25 -20.41
N LEU A 94 10.63 -5.25 -19.07
CA LEU A 94 11.88 -5.64 -18.42
C LEU A 94 12.22 -7.11 -18.68
N SER A 95 11.23 -8.01 -18.58
CA SER A 95 11.45 -9.43 -18.89
C SER A 95 11.86 -9.63 -20.35
N ASN A 96 11.22 -8.94 -21.30
CA ASN A 96 11.56 -9.08 -22.72
C ASN A 96 12.93 -8.47 -23.06
N ILE A 97 13.34 -7.40 -22.38
CA ILE A 97 14.69 -6.84 -22.50
C ILE A 97 15.74 -7.87 -22.05
N LEU A 98 15.48 -8.58 -20.94
CA LEU A 98 16.41 -9.54 -20.36
C LEU A 98 16.48 -10.87 -21.14
N PHE A 99 15.32 -11.43 -21.52
CA PHE A 99 15.23 -12.79 -22.06
C PHE A 99 14.88 -12.85 -23.55
N ARG A 100 14.52 -11.71 -24.17
CA ARG A 100 14.18 -11.58 -25.60
C ARG A 100 13.15 -12.60 -26.08
N ASN A 101 12.21 -12.96 -25.21
CA ASN A 101 11.23 -13.98 -25.49
C ASN A 101 9.85 -13.64 -24.91
N ASN A 102 8.93 -13.33 -25.82
CA ASN A 102 7.54 -13.03 -25.57
C ASN A 102 6.82 -14.04 -24.65
N TYR A 103 7.07 -15.34 -24.82
CA TYR A 103 6.43 -16.39 -24.03
C TYR A 103 6.96 -16.40 -22.60
N ILE A 104 8.28 -16.26 -22.41
CA ILE A 104 8.90 -16.14 -21.09
C ILE A 104 8.37 -14.91 -20.35
N SER A 105 8.25 -13.78 -21.06
CA SER A 105 7.70 -12.56 -20.47
C SER A 105 6.25 -12.71 -20.04
N LEU A 106 5.41 -13.39 -20.83
CA LEU A 106 4.03 -13.70 -20.42
C LEU A 106 3.97 -14.57 -19.16
N LEU A 107 4.80 -15.61 -19.07
CA LEU A 107 4.85 -16.47 -17.88
C LEU A 107 5.31 -15.69 -16.64
N THR A 108 6.35 -14.87 -16.77
CA THR A 108 6.82 -13.99 -15.67
C THR A 108 5.74 -13.03 -15.19
N ILE A 109 4.95 -12.45 -16.10
CA ILE A 109 3.81 -11.59 -15.74
C ILE A 109 2.81 -12.37 -14.88
N ILE A 110 2.41 -13.56 -15.33
CA ILE A 110 1.44 -14.40 -14.60
C ILE A 110 1.98 -14.72 -13.20
N THR A 111 3.24 -15.14 -13.07
CA THR A 111 3.85 -15.39 -11.76
C THR A 111 3.77 -14.16 -10.85
N ILE A 112 4.13 -12.98 -11.36
CA ILE A 112 4.14 -11.75 -10.55
C ILE A 112 2.73 -11.35 -10.13
N LEU A 113 1.76 -11.42 -11.05
CA LEU A 113 0.37 -11.08 -10.79
C LEU A 113 -0.25 -11.91 -9.66
N PHE A 114 0.14 -13.18 -9.55
CA PHE A 114 -0.36 -14.08 -8.51
C PHE A 114 0.59 -14.26 -7.33
N SER A 115 1.76 -13.62 -7.34
CA SER A 115 2.73 -13.76 -6.26
C SER A 115 2.33 -13.01 -4.99
N SER A 116 2.41 -13.68 -3.84
CA SER A 116 2.51 -12.99 -2.56
C SER A 116 3.91 -12.37 -2.45
N THR A 117 4.00 -11.05 -2.58
CA THR A 117 5.25 -10.30 -2.40
C THR A 117 5.27 -9.72 -1.00
N TYR A 118 6.27 -10.12 -0.24
CA TYR A 118 6.55 -9.52 1.06
C TYR A 118 7.78 -8.64 0.93
N SER A 119 7.52 -7.34 0.93
CA SER A 119 8.56 -6.36 1.21
C SER A 119 8.84 -6.35 2.72
N LEU A 120 10.00 -5.86 3.10
CA LEU A 120 10.22 -5.44 4.49
C LEU A 120 9.24 -4.31 4.83
N GLY A 121 8.73 -4.28 6.06
CA GLY A 121 7.67 -3.36 6.48
C GLY A 121 6.27 -3.70 5.97
N GLY A 122 6.04 -4.94 5.50
CA GLY A 122 4.70 -5.47 5.25
C GLY A 122 3.95 -4.85 4.07
N ASN A 123 4.65 -4.20 3.13
CA ASN A 123 4.00 -3.71 1.92
C ASN A 123 3.82 -4.87 0.94
N VAL A 124 2.64 -4.96 0.36
CA VAL A 124 2.28 -5.96 -0.64
C VAL A 124 2.36 -5.32 -2.03
N PHE A 125 2.89 -6.01 -3.04
CA PHE A 125 2.99 -5.48 -4.41
C PHE A 125 1.63 -5.43 -5.12
N ILE A 126 0.85 -6.51 -5.05
CA ILE A 126 -0.49 -6.65 -5.63
C ILE A 126 -1.45 -7.15 -4.56
N SER A 127 -2.57 -6.46 -4.40
CA SER A 127 -3.66 -6.84 -3.50
C SER A 127 -5.01 -6.77 -4.24
N ALA A 128 -6.08 -7.19 -3.57
CA ALA A 128 -7.43 -7.22 -4.14
C ALA A 128 -8.07 -5.83 -4.23
N ASP A 129 -7.44 -4.80 -3.69
CA ASP A 129 -7.94 -3.44 -3.60
C ASP A 129 -7.04 -2.41 -4.29
N PHE A 130 -7.63 -1.25 -4.55
CA PHE A 130 -6.94 -0.09 -5.09
C PHE A 130 -6.88 1.02 -4.04
N TYR A 131 -5.71 1.58 -3.77
CA TYR A 131 -5.52 2.68 -2.83
C TYR A 131 -4.33 3.55 -3.24
N ALA A 132 -4.13 4.66 -2.53
CA ALA A 132 -3.19 5.73 -2.90
C ALA A 132 -1.77 5.29 -3.32
N ALA A 133 -1.22 4.19 -2.79
CA ALA A 133 0.13 3.74 -3.15
C ALA A 133 0.21 2.91 -4.44
N ARG A 134 -0.92 2.39 -4.95
CA ARG A 134 -0.96 1.42 -6.07
C ARG A 134 -0.55 2.08 -7.38
N LEU A 135 -1.29 3.10 -7.80
CA LEU A 135 -1.02 3.80 -9.05
C LEU A 135 0.42 4.38 -9.17
N PRO A 136 0.95 5.10 -8.16
CA PRO A 136 2.32 5.58 -8.20
C PRO A 136 3.37 4.47 -8.28
N LEU A 137 3.13 3.28 -7.70
CA LEU A 137 4.01 2.13 -7.90
C LEU A 137 4.03 1.71 -9.38
N GLY A 138 2.86 1.63 -10.04
CA GLY A 138 2.78 1.33 -11.47
C GLY A 138 3.61 2.30 -12.33
N PHE A 139 3.48 3.60 -12.07
CA PHE A 139 4.29 4.63 -12.75
C PHE A 139 5.79 4.53 -12.44
N LEU A 140 6.18 4.23 -11.19
CA LEU A 140 7.59 4.01 -10.84
C LEU A 140 8.20 2.88 -11.69
N LEU A 141 7.50 1.75 -11.86
CA LEU A 141 8.03 0.64 -12.65
C LEU A 141 8.07 0.93 -14.15
N VAL A 142 7.08 1.66 -14.68
CA VAL A 142 7.11 2.15 -16.07
C VAL A 142 8.28 3.12 -16.28
N GLY A 143 8.59 3.97 -15.30
CA GLY A 143 9.77 4.83 -15.35
C GLY A 143 11.08 4.03 -15.40
N ILE A 144 11.25 3.05 -14.49
CA ILE A 144 12.43 2.16 -14.49
C ILE A 144 12.62 1.51 -15.86
N THR A 145 11.55 0.95 -16.44
CA THR A 145 11.65 0.30 -17.77
C THR A 145 11.91 1.26 -18.92
N SER A 146 11.39 2.48 -18.84
CA SER A 146 11.65 3.53 -19.84
C SER A 146 13.11 3.97 -19.87
N LEU A 147 13.83 3.93 -18.74
CA LEU A 147 15.28 4.20 -18.72
C LEU A 147 16.08 3.17 -19.53
N PHE A 148 15.69 1.89 -19.51
CA PHE A 148 16.34 0.87 -20.33
C PHE A 148 16.04 1.04 -21.82
N GLU A 149 14.87 1.54 -22.17
CA GLU A 149 14.49 1.92 -23.54
C GLU A 149 15.11 3.26 -23.99
N LYS A 150 15.95 3.90 -23.15
CA LYS A 150 16.53 5.24 -23.37
C LYS A 150 15.48 6.36 -23.52
N LYS A 151 14.26 6.14 -23.03
CA LYS A 151 13.18 7.13 -23.01
C LYS A 151 13.24 7.94 -21.72
N TYR A 152 14.32 8.70 -21.54
CA TYR A 152 14.63 9.38 -20.28
C TYR A 152 13.56 10.37 -19.82
N TYR A 153 12.99 11.17 -20.74
CA TYR A 153 11.90 12.09 -20.45
C TYR A 153 10.60 11.37 -20.06
N LEU A 154 10.27 10.24 -20.68
CA LEU A 154 9.12 9.43 -20.27
C LEU A 154 9.29 8.88 -18.85
N SER A 155 10.52 8.51 -18.49
CA SER A 155 10.85 8.13 -17.11
C SER A 155 10.65 9.28 -16.14
N ALA A 156 11.15 10.49 -16.48
CA ALA A 156 10.97 11.69 -15.68
C ALA A 156 9.49 12.02 -15.44
N ILE A 157 8.66 11.98 -16.48
CA ILE A 157 7.21 12.19 -16.40
C ILE A 157 6.56 11.13 -15.50
N SER A 158 6.94 9.86 -15.67
CA SER A 158 6.37 8.76 -14.88
C SER A 158 6.68 8.94 -13.37
N PHE A 159 7.92 9.28 -13.01
CA PHE A 159 8.29 9.55 -11.61
C PHE A 159 7.64 10.82 -11.07
N ALA A 160 7.48 11.85 -11.90
CA ALA A 160 6.78 13.08 -11.51
C ALA A 160 5.31 12.78 -11.18
N ILE A 161 4.59 12.07 -12.07
CA ILE A 161 3.21 11.65 -11.81
C ILE A 161 3.12 10.81 -10.53
N ALA A 162 4.04 9.86 -10.35
CA ALA A 162 4.08 9.07 -9.11
C ALA A 162 4.26 9.95 -7.86
N SER A 163 5.03 11.05 -7.96
CA SER A 163 5.29 11.97 -6.84
C SER A 163 4.03 12.70 -6.38
N TYR A 164 3.16 13.11 -7.31
CA TYR A 164 1.89 13.78 -6.98
C TYR A 164 0.92 12.85 -6.24
N PHE A 165 0.88 11.56 -6.59
CA PHE A 165 0.03 10.59 -5.90
C PHE A 165 0.60 10.12 -4.58
N HIS A 166 1.93 9.96 -4.51
CA HIS A 166 2.59 9.44 -3.32
C HIS A 166 4.07 9.84 -3.27
N LEU A 167 4.39 10.85 -2.44
CA LEU A 167 5.71 11.48 -2.33
C LEU A 167 6.86 10.46 -2.19
N HIS A 168 6.76 9.47 -1.30
CA HIS A 168 7.83 8.49 -1.08
C HIS A 168 8.12 7.60 -2.31
N ILE A 169 7.08 7.15 -3.01
CA ILE A 169 7.24 6.25 -4.16
C ILE A 169 7.77 7.05 -5.36
N GLY A 170 7.26 8.25 -5.59
CA GLY A 170 7.68 9.09 -6.71
C GLY A 170 9.01 9.80 -6.51
N ILE A 171 9.14 10.63 -5.46
CA ILE A 171 10.31 11.50 -5.27
C ILE A 171 11.53 10.66 -4.90
N ILE A 172 11.43 9.93 -3.78
CA ILE A 172 12.55 9.13 -3.28
C ILE A 172 12.84 7.98 -4.25
N GLY A 173 11.80 7.24 -4.66
CA GLY A 173 11.94 6.15 -5.64
C GLY A 173 12.53 6.61 -6.97
N GLY A 174 12.01 7.68 -7.57
CA GLY A 174 12.50 8.23 -8.84
C GLY A 174 13.94 8.75 -8.74
N ALA A 175 14.29 9.46 -7.67
CA ALA A 175 15.64 9.96 -7.45
C ALA A 175 16.67 8.83 -7.31
N ILE A 176 16.36 7.78 -6.53
CA ILE A 176 17.25 6.62 -6.36
C ILE A 176 17.39 5.84 -7.67
N VAL A 177 16.31 5.70 -8.44
CA VAL A 177 16.33 5.04 -9.74
C VAL A 177 17.22 5.80 -10.73
N PHE A 178 17.12 7.13 -10.79
CA PHE A 178 18.01 7.96 -11.60
C PHE A 178 19.47 7.85 -11.14
N LEU A 179 19.72 7.93 -9.83
CA LEU A 179 21.06 7.82 -9.26
C LEU A 179 21.70 6.46 -9.60
N ALA A 180 20.96 5.36 -9.41
CA ALA A 180 21.45 4.03 -9.74
C ALA A 180 21.79 3.90 -11.22
N TYR A 181 20.97 4.48 -12.11
CA TYR A 181 21.19 4.44 -13.55
C TYR A 181 22.42 5.26 -13.94
N PHE A 182 22.54 6.48 -13.39
CA PHE A 182 23.71 7.34 -13.58
C PHE A 182 25.00 6.64 -13.16
N LEU A 183 25.04 6.08 -11.95
CA LEU A 183 26.20 5.36 -11.42
C LEU A 183 26.53 4.11 -12.26
N SER A 184 25.53 3.34 -12.69
CA SER A 184 25.77 2.17 -13.54
C SER A 184 26.41 2.55 -14.89
N LYS A 185 26.01 3.68 -15.47
CA LYS A 185 26.59 4.18 -16.72
C LYS A 185 27.98 4.71 -16.50
N PHE A 186 28.20 5.43 -15.40
CA PHE A 186 29.52 5.96 -15.04
C PHE A 186 30.56 4.83 -14.87
N ILE A 187 30.22 3.80 -14.12
CA ILE A 187 31.10 2.64 -13.90
C ILE A 187 31.34 1.88 -15.22
N PHE A 188 30.32 1.73 -16.06
CA PHE A 188 30.47 1.05 -17.35
C PHE A 188 31.38 1.83 -18.31
N LEU A 189 31.26 3.15 -18.34
CA LEU A 189 31.94 4.04 -19.30
C LEU A 189 33.38 4.37 -18.93
N ASN A 190 33.74 4.31 -17.65
CA ASN A 190 35.16 4.43 -17.26
C ASN A 190 36.01 3.23 -17.73
N ARG A 191 35.38 2.14 -18.19
CA ARG A 191 36.07 0.93 -18.66
C ARG A 191 36.29 0.93 -20.18
N ASP A 192 35.32 1.43 -20.94
CA ASP A 192 35.40 1.57 -22.39
C ASP A 192 35.45 3.08 -22.70
N ARG A 193 36.64 3.62 -23.01
CA ARG A 193 36.94 5.07 -23.19
C ARG A 193 35.73 5.88 -23.68
N PHE A 194 35.45 7.02 -23.05
CA PHE A 194 34.36 7.96 -23.38
C PHE A 194 34.31 8.27 -24.89
N SER A 195 33.50 7.52 -25.64
CA SER A 195 33.13 7.87 -27.00
C SER A 195 32.00 8.91 -26.97
N GLU A 196 31.96 9.80 -27.97
CA GLU A 196 30.90 10.82 -28.15
C GLU A 196 29.44 10.31 -27.90
N PRO A 197 29.00 9.14 -28.40
CA PRO A 197 27.64 8.65 -28.16
C PRO A 197 27.32 8.36 -26.69
N ASN A 198 28.33 8.19 -25.83
CA ASN A 198 28.17 7.98 -24.40
C ASN A 198 28.05 9.31 -23.63
N ARG A 199 28.76 10.36 -24.08
CA ARG A 199 28.63 11.71 -23.54
C ARG A 199 27.21 12.26 -23.76
N GLN A 200 26.66 12.09 -24.96
CA GLN A 200 25.31 12.54 -25.27
C GLN A 200 24.26 11.87 -24.38
N GLN A 201 24.39 10.56 -24.12
CA GLN A 201 23.48 9.84 -23.21
C GLN A 201 23.50 10.40 -21.79
N PHE A 202 24.68 10.77 -21.27
CA PHE A 202 24.79 11.42 -19.95
C PHE A 202 24.13 12.79 -19.91
N ILE A 203 24.33 13.59 -20.95
CA ILE A 203 23.70 14.91 -21.07
C ILE A 203 22.18 14.75 -21.07
N GLU A 204 21.63 13.84 -21.87
CA GLU A 204 20.19 13.60 -21.94
C GLU A 204 19.62 13.03 -20.62
N LEU A 205 20.37 12.17 -19.94
CA LEU A 205 20.01 11.69 -18.60
C LEU A 205 19.97 12.84 -17.58
N GLY A 206 20.98 13.71 -17.58
CA GLY A 206 21.07 14.89 -16.71
C GLY A 206 19.93 15.88 -16.97
N LYS A 207 19.65 16.19 -18.25
CA LYS A 207 18.51 17.04 -18.65
C LYS A 207 17.18 16.43 -18.20
N SER A 208 17.02 15.12 -18.31
CA SER A 208 15.79 14.43 -17.90
C SER A 208 15.61 14.43 -16.39
N PHE A 209 16.69 14.30 -15.61
CA PHE A 209 16.65 14.45 -14.16
C PHE A 209 16.29 15.89 -13.76
N LEU A 210 16.89 16.90 -14.40
CA LEU A 210 16.52 18.29 -14.18
C LEU A 210 15.05 18.54 -14.53
N PHE A 211 14.56 17.97 -15.64
CA PHE A 211 13.16 18.04 -16.02
C PHE A 211 12.24 17.40 -14.97
N PHE A 212 12.62 16.25 -14.41
CA PHE A 212 11.92 15.65 -13.28
C PHE A 212 11.87 16.60 -12.07
N LEU A 213 13.00 17.22 -11.70
CA LEU A 213 13.05 18.20 -10.60
C LEU A 213 12.12 19.40 -10.84
N ILE A 214 12.07 19.92 -12.06
CA ILE A 214 11.16 21.01 -12.45
C ILE A 214 9.70 20.58 -12.27
N LEU A 215 9.33 19.38 -12.72
CA LEU A 215 7.96 18.88 -12.61
C LEU A 215 7.49 18.68 -11.16
N ILE A 216 8.41 18.31 -10.24
CA ILE A 216 8.08 18.13 -8.82
C ILE A 216 8.29 19.40 -7.98
N PHE A 217 8.87 20.46 -8.54
CA PHE A 217 9.11 21.71 -7.82
C PHE A 217 7.83 22.32 -7.20
N PRO A 218 6.66 22.30 -7.86
CA PRO A 218 5.41 22.75 -7.23
C PRO A 218 5.06 21.97 -5.96
N LEU A 219 5.32 20.66 -5.91
CA LEU A 219 5.12 19.86 -4.69
C LEU A 219 6.04 20.34 -3.57
N TYR A 220 7.31 20.62 -3.87
CA TYR A 220 8.22 21.20 -2.88
C TYR A 220 7.68 22.53 -2.35
N LEU A 221 7.22 23.44 -3.21
CA LEU A 221 6.65 24.73 -2.77
C LEU A 221 5.43 24.56 -1.88
N LEU A 222 4.56 23.60 -2.20
CA LEU A 222 3.35 23.32 -1.43
C LEU A 222 3.65 22.72 -0.06
N PHE A 223 4.64 21.81 0.03
CA PHE A 223 4.98 21.12 1.27
C PHE A 223 6.11 21.79 2.07
N ARG A 224 6.78 22.84 1.57
CA ARG A 224 7.89 23.50 2.29
C ARG A 224 7.49 24.03 3.67
N ASN A 225 6.25 24.50 3.83
CA ASN A 225 5.76 25.05 5.09
C ASN A 225 5.48 23.94 6.11
N GLU A 226 5.05 22.75 5.65
CA GLU A 226 4.94 21.53 6.48
C GLU A 226 6.33 21.04 6.94
N ILE A 227 7.40 21.45 6.26
CA ILE A 227 8.79 21.13 6.59
C ILE A 227 9.37 22.11 7.64
N ASN A 228 8.66 23.15 8.06
CA ASN A 228 9.19 24.17 8.98
C ASN A 228 9.69 23.55 10.32
N PRO A 229 10.99 23.67 10.64
CA PRO A 229 11.62 22.98 11.77
C PRO A 229 11.24 23.52 13.16
N ASN A 230 10.71 24.75 13.24
CA ASN A 230 10.48 25.40 14.55
C ASN A 230 9.30 24.82 15.33
N VAL A 231 8.30 24.24 14.66
CA VAL A 231 7.19 23.51 15.31
C VAL A 231 7.64 22.12 15.81
N ILE A 232 8.76 21.60 15.28
CA ILE A 232 9.16 20.21 15.46
C ILE A 232 9.90 19.99 16.78
N LYS A 233 10.76 20.92 17.21
CA LYS A 233 11.75 20.63 18.27
C LYS A 233 11.16 20.18 19.61
N ASN A 234 10.04 20.76 20.05
CA ASN A 234 9.50 20.49 21.39
C ASN A 234 8.53 19.29 21.44
N GLN A 235 8.03 18.81 20.30
CA GLN A 235 7.02 17.73 20.22
C GLN A 235 7.47 16.54 19.36
N GLN A 236 8.72 16.55 18.88
CA GLN A 236 9.25 15.50 18.01
C GLN A 236 9.18 14.11 18.64
N GLY A 237 9.45 14.00 19.95
CA GLY A 237 9.35 12.73 20.68
C GLY A 237 7.95 12.11 20.58
N ASN A 238 6.92 12.89 20.89
CA ASN A 238 5.52 12.44 20.81
C ASN A 238 5.12 12.06 19.38
N LEU A 239 5.53 12.83 18.37
CA LEU A 239 5.24 12.50 16.97
C LEU A 239 5.85 11.17 16.55
N ILE A 240 7.10 10.92 16.94
CA ILE A 240 7.79 9.66 16.70
C ILE A 240 7.05 8.53 17.42
N ASP A 241 6.69 8.74 18.69
CA ASP A 241 6.02 7.70 19.47
C ASP A 241 4.66 7.31 18.90
N ILE A 242 3.90 8.30 18.45
CA ILE A 242 2.60 8.08 17.81
C ILE A 242 2.74 7.35 16.47
N ILE A 243 3.67 7.75 15.60
CA ILE A 243 3.80 7.12 14.27
C ILE A 243 4.38 5.70 14.38
N VAL A 244 5.49 5.56 15.10
CA VAL A 244 6.32 4.35 15.09
C VAL A 244 5.78 3.30 16.04
N TYR A 245 5.51 3.66 17.30
CA TYR A 245 5.18 2.68 18.32
C TYR A 245 3.67 2.49 18.47
N MET A 246 2.89 3.57 18.41
CA MET A 246 1.43 3.50 18.56
C MET A 246 0.73 3.04 17.28
N ARG A 247 0.84 3.79 16.18
CA ARG A 247 -0.04 3.58 15.01
C ARG A 247 0.28 2.35 14.18
N ALA A 248 1.56 2.13 13.87
CA ALA A 248 1.96 1.15 12.85
C ALA A 248 3.37 0.57 13.05
N PRO A 249 3.69 -0.04 14.21
CA PRO A 249 5.00 -0.66 14.44
C PRO A 249 5.33 -1.72 13.39
N ASN A 250 4.33 -2.48 12.96
CA ASN A 250 4.43 -3.47 11.88
C ASN A 250 4.84 -2.92 10.50
N HIS A 251 4.82 -1.59 10.31
CA HIS A 251 5.28 -0.91 9.08
C HIS A 251 6.54 -0.07 9.28
N TYR A 252 6.74 0.51 10.47
CA TYR A 252 7.84 1.46 10.71
C TYR A 252 8.97 0.90 11.55
N LEU A 253 8.74 -0.05 12.46
CA LEU A 253 9.71 -0.49 13.45
C LEU A 253 10.31 -1.86 13.08
N PRO A 254 11.47 -1.91 12.40
CA PRO A 254 12.16 -3.14 12.01
C PRO A 254 12.26 -4.21 13.10
N SER A 255 12.64 -3.83 14.33
CA SER A 255 12.79 -4.79 15.43
C SER A 255 11.48 -5.48 15.83
N SER A 256 10.33 -4.90 15.49
CA SER A 256 9.01 -5.49 15.78
C SER A 256 8.54 -6.49 14.73
N TRP A 257 9.21 -6.58 13.58
CA TRP A 257 8.74 -7.44 12.50
C TRP A 257 9.10 -8.91 12.76
N PRO A 258 8.23 -9.85 12.36
CA PRO A 258 8.54 -11.27 12.47
C PRO A 258 9.83 -11.63 11.73
N LEU A 259 10.73 -12.41 12.37
CA LEU A 259 11.97 -12.89 11.77
C LEU A 259 11.75 -13.60 10.42
N GLN A 260 10.58 -14.24 10.26
CA GLN A 260 10.16 -14.86 9.01
C GLN A 260 10.22 -13.88 7.81
N HIS A 261 9.87 -12.60 7.99
CA HIS A 261 9.94 -11.61 6.91
C HIS A 261 11.39 -11.39 6.43
N TYR A 262 12.34 -11.37 7.36
CA TYR A 262 13.76 -11.23 7.04
C TYR A 262 14.32 -12.47 6.34
N TYR A 263 13.96 -13.67 6.80
CA TYR A 263 14.38 -14.91 6.14
C TYR A 263 13.86 -15.02 4.71
N TRP A 264 12.59 -14.66 4.47
CA TRP A 264 12.03 -14.63 3.11
C TRP A 264 12.73 -13.61 2.22
N PHE A 265 12.94 -12.40 2.73
CA PHE A 265 13.59 -11.35 1.97
C PHE A 265 15.05 -11.73 1.65
N LEU A 266 15.78 -12.30 2.60
CA LEU A 266 17.14 -12.78 2.41
C LEU A 266 17.21 -13.94 1.41
N GLY A 267 16.32 -14.93 1.51
CA GLY A 267 16.23 -16.04 0.56
C GLY A 267 15.98 -15.56 -0.86
N MET A 268 15.05 -14.60 -1.04
CA MET A 268 14.83 -13.93 -2.32
C MET A 268 16.07 -13.17 -2.80
N LEU A 269 16.76 -12.47 -1.92
CA LEU A 269 17.96 -11.70 -2.26
C LEU A 269 19.13 -12.60 -2.70
N LEU A 270 19.30 -13.77 -2.07
CA LEU A 270 20.30 -14.77 -2.45
C LEU A 270 20.00 -15.37 -3.83
N LEU A 271 18.74 -15.77 -4.07
CA LEU A 271 18.31 -16.25 -5.39
C LEU A 271 18.47 -15.17 -6.46
N PHE A 272 18.09 -13.93 -6.15
CA PHE A 272 18.31 -12.78 -7.01
C PHE A 272 19.79 -12.62 -7.35
N GLY A 273 20.69 -12.61 -6.35
CA GLY A 273 22.13 -12.51 -6.55
C GLY A 273 22.70 -13.63 -7.43
N TYR A 274 22.24 -14.88 -7.25
CA TYR A 274 22.63 -16.01 -8.08
C TYR A 274 22.25 -15.82 -9.56
N PHE A 275 20.99 -15.44 -9.84
CA PHE A 275 20.53 -15.24 -11.23
C PHE A 275 21.10 -13.97 -11.86
N LEU A 276 21.28 -12.92 -11.06
CA LEU A 276 21.97 -11.69 -11.43
C LEU A 276 23.39 -12.01 -11.92
N TRP A 277 24.16 -12.79 -11.15
CA TRP A 277 25.51 -13.22 -11.54
C TRP A 277 25.52 -14.05 -12.83
N LYS A 278 24.58 -14.98 -12.99
CA LYS A 278 24.47 -15.81 -14.21
C LYS A 278 24.19 -14.97 -15.46
N LEU A 279 23.31 -13.97 -15.36
CA LEU A 279 22.94 -13.10 -16.48
C LEU A 279 23.94 -11.97 -16.74
N TYR A 280 24.89 -11.73 -15.83
CA TYR A 280 25.88 -10.66 -15.96
C TYR A 280 26.67 -10.73 -17.27
N ARG A 281 26.98 -11.94 -17.75
CA ARG A 281 27.74 -12.15 -18.99
C ARG A 281 26.96 -11.75 -20.24
N GLU A 282 25.63 -11.86 -20.21
CA GLU A 282 24.77 -11.61 -21.37
C GLU A 282 24.28 -10.16 -21.41
N ASN A 283 23.93 -9.59 -20.25
CA ASN A 283 23.26 -8.29 -20.14
C ASN A 283 23.95 -7.33 -19.16
N ARG A 284 25.29 -7.27 -19.23
CA ARG A 284 26.16 -6.59 -18.26
C ARG A 284 25.67 -5.23 -17.75
N ALA A 285 25.28 -4.32 -18.65
CA ALA A 285 24.87 -2.96 -18.28
C ALA A 285 23.57 -2.94 -17.45
N ILE A 286 22.58 -3.75 -17.84
CA ILE A 286 21.30 -3.85 -17.11
C ILE A 286 21.54 -4.50 -15.75
N ILE A 287 22.30 -5.59 -15.72
CA ILE A 287 22.59 -6.32 -14.49
C ILE A 287 23.38 -5.44 -13.49
N LEU A 288 24.35 -4.66 -13.96
CA LEU A 288 25.07 -3.71 -13.12
C LEU A 288 24.14 -2.65 -12.52
N TYR A 289 23.18 -2.14 -13.30
CA TYR A 289 22.17 -1.23 -12.80
C TYR A 289 21.29 -1.87 -11.71
N LEU A 290 20.75 -3.06 -11.96
CA LEU A 290 19.89 -3.76 -10.99
C LEU A 290 20.66 -4.05 -9.69
N PHE A 291 21.95 -4.38 -9.80
CA PHE A 291 22.85 -4.54 -8.66
C PHE A 291 22.99 -3.24 -7.85
N ILE A 292 23.38 -2.14 -8.51
CA ILE A 292 23.60 -0.84 -7.85
C ILE A 292 22.31 -0.34 -7.19
N LEU A 293 21.17 -0.46 -7.88
CA LEU A 293 19.87 -0.10 -7.34
C LEU A 293 19.55 -0.89 -6.06
N THR A 294 19.83 -2.19 -6.07
CA THR A 294 19.65 -3.06 -4.90
C THR A 294 20.54 -2.62 -3.74
N ILE A 295 21.82 -2.35 -3.99
CA ILE A 295 22.76 -1.89 -2.96
C ILE A 295 22.30 -0.55 -2.36
N ILE A 296 21.89 0.43 -3.16
CA ILE A 296 21.40 1.71 -2.66
C ILE A 296 20.17 1.51 -1.76
N ILE A 297 19.19 0.69 -2.19
CA ILE A 297 18.00 0.42 -1.38
C ILE A 297 18.36 -0.29 -0.06
N LEU A 298 19.31 -1.24 -0.07
CA LEU A 298 19.76 -1.92 1.15
C LEU A 298 20.49 -0.96 2.10
N LEU A 299 21.33 -0.07 1.59
CA LEU A 299 21.97 0.98 2.39
C LEU A 299 20.93 1.90 3.04
N LEU A 300 19.89 2.28 2.30
CA LEU A 300 18.78 3.07 2.85
C LEU A 300 17.98 2.29 3.90
N CYS A 301 17.82 0.97 3.76
CA CYS A 301 17.23 0.15 4.81
C CYS A 301 18.10 0.13 6.08
N ILE A 302 19.42 0.11 5.96
CA ILE A 302 20.33 0.21 7.12
C ILE A 302 20.21 1.60 7.78
N ILE A 303 20.20 2.67 6.98
CA ILE A 303 19.95 4.03 7.49
C ILE A 303 18.58 4.10 8.16
N GLY A 304 17.57 3.44 7.59
CA GLY A 304 16.24 3.29 8.18
C GLY A 304 16.28 2.63 9.55
N TYR A 305 16.97 1.48 9.68
CA TYR A 305 17.14 0.80 10.96
C TYR A 305 17.81 1.70 11.99
N ILE A 306 18.95 2.30 11.64
CA ILE A 306 19.70 3.18 12.54
C ILE A 306 18.83 4.38 12.96
N GLY A 307 18.14 5.00 12.00
CA GLY A 307 17.33 6.20 12.23
C GLY A 307 15.95 5.97 12.83
N ILE A 308 15.53 4.72 13.04
CA ILE A 308 14.23 4.39 13.64
C ILE A 308 14.43 3.66 14.97
N ASP A 309 15.27 2.62 15.01
CA ASP A 309 15.46 1.78 16.19
C ASP A 309 16.52 2.35 17.14
N LEU A 310 17.64 2.86 16.61
CA LEU A 310 18.80 3.28 17.44
C LEU A 310 18.76 4.76 17.78
N PHE A 311 18.52 5.61 16.78
CA PHE A 311 18.46 7.07 16.89
C PHE A 311 17.19 7.56 16.19
N PRO A 312 16.02 7.53 16.85
CA PRO A 312 14.74 7.89 16.22
C PRO A 312 14.77 9.31 15.66
N ILE A 313 14.90 9.43 14.34
CA ILE A 313 14.94 10.68 13.60
C ILE A 313 13.66 10.78 12.78
N TYR A 314 12.83 11.77 13.09
CA TYR A 314 11.51 11.96 12.47
C TYR A 314 11.57 11.95 10.94
N PHE A 315 12.56 12.63 10.34
CA PHE A 315 12.74 12.67 8.89
C PHE A 315 13.01 11.29 8.27
N ILE A 316 13.78 10.43 8.95
CA ILE A 316 14.07 9.07 8.48
C ILE A 316 12.82 8.19 8.60
N ILE A 317 12.08 8.31 9.71
CA ILE A 317 10.81 7.61 9.95
C ILE A 317 9.80 7.91 8.83
N ILE A 318 9.54 9.19 8.55
CA ILE A 318 8.56 9.56 7.54
C ILE A 318 9.00 9.14 6.13
N SER A 319 10.32 9.09 5.85
CA SER A 319 10.85 8.68 4.54
C SER A 319 10.56 7.23 4.16
N GLN A 320 10.29 6.36 5.14
CA GLN A 320 9.85 4.97 4.96
C GLN A 320 10.69 4.16 3.93
N PHE A 321 12.02 4.16 4.07
CA PHE A 321 12.92 3.54 3.10
C PHE A 321 12.61 2.06 2.80
N TYR A 322 12.08 1.30 3.77
CA TYR A 322 11.70 -0.09 3.58
C TYR A 322 10.61 -0.31 2.53
N ARG A 323 9.78 0.69 2.22
CA ARG A 323 8.79 0.59 1.13
C ARG A 323 9.45 0.39 -0.24
N LEU A 324 10.69 0.86 -0.42
CA LEU A 324 11.46 0.66 -1.66
C LEU A 324 11.90 -0.79 -1.86
N THR A 325 11.84 -1.64 -0.83
CA THR A 325 12.09 -3.07 -0.99
C THR A 325 11.10 -3.75 -1.94
N LEU A 326 9.93 -3.15 -2.20
CA LEU A 326 9.02 -3.58 -3.27
C LEU A 326 9.68 -3.60 -4.66
N VAL A 327 10.59 -2.66 -4.93
CA VAL A 327 11.34 -2.61 -6.19
C VAL A 327 12.30 -3.80 -6.28
N ILE A 328 13.00 -4.12 -5.18
CA ILE A 328 13.82 -5.34 -5.09
C ILE A 328 12.96 -6.58 -5.32
N CYS A 329 11.83 -6.71 -4.62
CA CYS A 329 10.93 -7.86 -4.77
C CYS A 329 10.47 -8.04 -6.22
N TRP A 330 10.07 -6.95 -6.89
CA TRP A 330 9.67 -6.99 -8.30
C TRP A 330 10.81 -7.43 -9.23
N MET A 331 12.00 -6.85 -9.09
CA MET A 331 13.17 -7.24 -9.89
C MET A 331 13.59 -8.69 -9.63
N SER A 332 13.56 -9.12 -8.36
CA SER A 332 13.82 -10.49 -7.95
C SER A 332 12.88 -11.48 -8.61
N LEU A 333 11.58 -11.22 -8.58
CA LEU A 333 10.60 -12.09 -9.23
C LEU A 333 10.81 -12.16 -10.74
N ILE A 334 11.13 -11.05 -11.41
CA ILE A 334 11.42 -11.07 -12.85
C ILE A 334 12.66 -11.92 -13.15
N LEU A 335 13.77 -11.67 -12.44
CA LEU A 335 15.02 -12.38 -12.69
C LEU A 335 14.90 -13.87 -12.37
N ILE A 336 14.32 -14.22 -11.21
CA ILE A 336 14.19 -15.61 -10.78
C ILE A 336 13.23 -16.37 -11.71
N SER A 337 11.99 -15.88 -11.87
CA SER A 337 10.99 -16.58 -12.69
C SER A 337 11.40 -16.64 -14.16
N GLY A 338 11.83 -15.51 -14.73
CA GLY A 338 12.23 -15.44 -16.14
C GLY A 338 13.45 -16.29 -16.46
N SER A 339 14.45 -16.33 -15.57
CA SER A 339 15.63 -17.21 -15.77
C SER A 339 15.25 -18.68 -15.70
N ILE A 340 14.37 -19.07 -14.77
CA ILE A 340 13.91 -20.46 -14.65
C ILE A 340 13.09 -20.85 -15.87
N TYR A 341 12.12 -20.03 -16.29
CA TYR A 341 11.36 -20.28 -17.49
C TYR A 341 12.26 -20.36 -18.72
N HIS A 342 13.23 -19.46 -18.86
CA HIS A 342 14.18 -19.49 -19.98
C HIS A 342 14.99 -20.81 -19.98
N ARG A 343 15.49 -21.25 -18.83
CA ARG A 343 16.22 -22.53 -18.71
C ARG A 343 15.34 -23.73 -19.07
N VAL A 344 14.12 -23.79 -18.56
CA VAL A 344 13.22 -24.94 -18.77
C VAL A 344 12.71 -24.99 -20.22
N PHE A 345 12.23 -23.87 -20.76
CA PHE A 345 11.56 -23.85 -22.06
C PHE A 345 12.50 -23.65 -23.26
N ILE A 346 13.62 -22.94 -23.08
CA ILE A 346 14.57 -22.66 -24.18
C ILE A 346 15.78 -23.59 -24.08
N GLN A 347 16.38 -23.72 -22.90
CA GLN A 347 17.58 -24.56 -22.69
C GLN A 347 17.24 -26.01 -22.34
N LYS A 348 15.95 -26.38 -22.29
CA LYS A 348 15.47 -27.74 -21.99
C LYS A 348 16.02 -28.34 -20.69
N SER A 349 16.31 -27.50 -19.69
CA SER A 349 16.73 -27.91 -18.35
C SER A 349 15.64 -28.71 -17.61
N ASP A 350 15.95 -29.18 -16.40
CA ASP A 350 15.01 -29.93 -15.58
C ASP A 350 13.75 -29.10 -15.25
N ARG A 351 12.58 -29.70 -15.52
CA ARG A 351 11.25 -29.14 -15.25
C ARG A 351 10.98 -28.95 -13.76
N ILE A 352 11.66 -29.68 -12.86
CA ILE A 352 11.52 -29.54 -11.41
C ILE A 352 11.82 -28.10 -10.94
N LEU A 353 12.65 -27.36 -11.68
CA LEU A 353 12.93 -25.94 -11.39
C LEU A 353 11.67 -25.07 -11.39
N LEU A 354 10.59 -25.47 -12.08
CA LEU A 354 9.30 -24.76 -12.09
C LEU A 354 8.62 -24.71 -10.71
N LEU A 355 9.01 -25.58 -9.76
CA LEU A 355 8.54 -25.48 -8.38
C LEU A 355 8.85 -24.11 -7.76
N ILE A 356 10.01 -23.51 -8.07
CA ILE A 356 10.41 -22.24 -7.47
C ILE A 356 9.42 -21.12 -7.81
N PRO A 357 9.17 -20.75 -9.09
CA PRO A 357 8.21 -19.68 -9.40
C PRO A 357 6.77 -20.03 -9.00
N PHE A 358 6.39 -21.31 -8.92
CA PHE A 358 5.04 -21.69 -8.47
C PHE A 358 4.86 -21.56 -6.96
N PHE A 359 5.86 -21.93 -6.16
CA PHE A 359 5.76 -21.86 -4.71
C PHE A 359 6.18 -20.52 -4.12
N LEU A 360 7.00 -19.71 -4.80
CA LEU A 360 7.26 -18.31 -4.43
C LEU A 360 5.97 -17.48 -4.30
N THR A 361 4.88 -17.92 -4.94
CA THR A 361 3.60 -17.22 -4.93
C THR A 361 2.72 -17.49 -3.70
N ASN A 362 2.98 -18.55 -2.92
CA ASN A 362 1.96 -19.18 -2.06
C ASN A 362 2.34 -19.40 -0.58
N ILE A 363 3.50 -18.92 -0.10
CA ILE A 363 4.06 -19.46 1.15
C ILE A 363 3.36 -18.94 2.42
N LYS A 364 2.77 -17.74 2.40
CA LYS A 364 2.24 -17.11 3.63
C LYS A 364 0.73 -17.26 3.82
N ASP A 365 -0.04 -17.41 2.74
CA ASP A 365 -1.50 -17.61 2.80
C ASP A 365 -1.83 -19.12 2.86
N PHE A 366 -0.96 -19.92 3.49
CA PHE A 366 -1.18 -21.36 3.65
C PHE A 366 -2.32 -21.60 4.65
N GLN A 367 -3.53 -21.65 4.12
CA GLN A 367 -4.70 -22.17 4.78
C GLN A 367 -5.11 -23.42 4.00
N PRO A 368 -4.75 -24.63 4.46
CA PRO A 368 -4.98 -25.85 3.70
C PRO A 368 -6.49 -26.04 3.50
N SER A 369 -6.93 -25.80 2.28
CA SER A 369 -8.31 -26.03 1.83
C SER A 369 -8.32 -27.04 0.68
N LYS A 370 -9.48 -27.63 0.39
CA LYS A 370 -9.63 -28.55 -0.76
C LYS A 370 -9.27 -27.88 -2.09
N THR A 371 -9.60 -26.60 -2.24
CA THR A 371 -9.28 -25.79 -3.43
C THR A 371 -7.79 -25.49 -3.53
N TRP A 372 -7.14 -25.23 -2.39
CA TRP A 372 -5.68 -25.08 -2.32
C TRP A 372 -4.98 -26.37 -2.75
N MET A 373 -5.36 -27.52 -2.19
CA MET A 373 -4.77 -28.81 -2.55
C MET A 373 -4.95 -29.12 -4.04
N LEU A 374 -6.13 -28.85 -4.60
CA LEU A 374 -6.39 -29.00 -6.03
C LEU A 374 -5.46 -28.11 -6.87
N SER A 375 -5.28 -26.84 -6.48
CA SER A 375 -4.36 -25.94 -7.19
C SER A 375 -2.91 -26.46 -7.18
N VAL A 376 -2.46 -27.03 -6.06
CA VAL A 376 -1.12 -27.61 -5.93
C VAL A 376 -0.96 -28.85 -6.77
N ILE A 377 -1.94 -29.76 -6.75
CA ILE A 377 -1.96 -30.95 -7.60
C ILE A 377 -1.91 -30.53 -9.08
N MET A 378 -2.72 -29.55 -9.48
CA MET A 378 -2.69 -29.03 -10.85
C MET A 378 -1.34 -28.43 -11.22
N LEU A 379 -0.69 -27.67 -10.34
CA LEU A 379 0.65 -27.12 -10.57
C LEU A 379 1.70 -28.24 -10.70
N ILE A 380 1.65 -29.27 -9.86
CA ILE A 380 2.55 -30.42 -9.95
C ILE A 380 2.34 -31.17 -11.27
N LEU A 381 1.09 -31.47 -11.65
CA LEU A 381 0.77 -32.10 -12.92
C LEU A 381 1.27 -31.25 -14.11
N LEU A 382 1.09 -29.93 -14.05
CA LEU A 382 1.56 -28.99 -15.07
C LEU A 382 3.09 -29.04 -15.24
N ILE A 383 3.85 -29.24 -14.16
CA ILE A 383 5.30 -29.44 -14.23
C ILE A 383 5.62 -30.66 -15.08
N PHE A 384 4.96 -31.80 -14.85
CA PHE A 384 5.20 -33.02 -15.61
C PHE A 384 4.72 -32.91 -17.08
N MET A 385 3.63 -32.20 -17.32
CA MET A 385 3.01 -32.07 -18.64
C MET A 385 3.58 -30.97 -19.53
N VAL A 386 4.47 -30.11 -19.01
CA VAL A 386 4.98 -28.90 -19.68
C VAL A 386 5.57 -29.12 -21.08
N ARG A 387 6.09 -30.33 -21.37
CA ARG A 387 6.67 -30.68 -22.67
C ARG A 387 5.65 -31.21 -23.68
N PHE A 388 4.47 -31.63 -23.22
CA PHE A 388 3.45 -32.30 -24.04
C PHE A 388 2.29 -31.37 -24.40
N ILE A 389 2.07 -30.30 -23.62
CA ILE A 389 0.94 -29.39 -23.86
C ILE A 389 1.35 -28.15 -24.67
N PRO A 390 0.46 -27.63 -25.54
CA PRO A 390 0.70 -26.37 -26.23
C PRO A 390 0.90 -25.19 -25.27
N LYS A 391 1.76 -24.24 -25.66
CA LYS A 391 2.14 -23.07 -24.84
C LYS A 391 0.96 -22.28 -24.29
N TYR A 392 -0.08 -22.05 -25.10
CA TYR A 392 -1.25 -21.29 -24.67
C TYR A 392 -2.16 -22.09 -23.72
N LEU A 393 -2.22 -23.41 -23.88
CA LEU A 393 -2.92 -24.29 -22.94
C LEU A 393 -2.21 -24.32 -21.59
N PHE A 394 -0.87 -24.34 -21.58
CA PHE A 394 -0.07 -24.20 -20.36
C PHE A 394 -0.40 -22.90 -19.60
N ILE A 395 -0.44 -21.77 -20.33
CA ILE A 395 -0.80 -20.46 -19.75
C ILE A 395 -2.21 -20.50 -19.16
N LEU A 396 -3.18 -21.05 -19.88
CA LEU A 396 -4.57 -21.14 -19.41
C LEU A 396 -4.68 -21.98 -18.14
N ILE A 397 -4.08 -23.17 -18.11
CA ILE A 397 -4.09 -24.04 -16.91
C ILE A 397 -3.38 -23.34 -15.74
N LEU A 398 -2.27 -22.64 -15.99
CA LEU A 398 -1.57 -21.88 -14.95
C LEU A 398 -2.45 -20.78 -14.34
N LEU A 399 -3.17 -20.03 -15.17
CA LEU A 399 -4.13 -19.01 -14.71
C LEU A 399 -5.26 -19.63 -13.88
N ILE A 400 -5.80 -20.78 -14.31
CA ILE A 400 -6.84 -21.49 -13.56
C ILE A 400 -6.29 -21.97 -12.21
N SER A 401 -5.10 -22.59 -12.19
CA SER A 401 -4.47 -23.05 -10.94
C SER A 401 -4.29 -21.91 -9.95
N PHE A 402 -3.77 -20.75 -10.39
CA PHE A 402 -3.63 -19.60 -9.49
C PHE A 402 -4.97 -18.99 -9.09
N SER A 403 -5.98 -19.00 -9.97
CA SER A 403 -7.34 -18.56 -9.64
C SER A 403 -7.98 -19.39 -8.52
N LEU A 404 -7.74 -20.71 -8.51
CA LEU A 404 -8.33 -21.62 -7.53
C LEU A 404 -7.88 -21.30 -6.10
N HIS A 405 -6.65 -20.78 -5.95
CA HIS A 405 -6.15 -20.32 -4.65
C HIS A 405 -6.98 -19.17 -4.06
N ARG A 406 -7.66 -18.39 -4.91
CA ARG A 406 -8.49 -17.25 -4.52
C ARG A 406 -9.99 -17.54 -4.62
N TYR A 407 -10.39 -18.81 -4.80
CA TYR A 407 -11.78 -19.19 -5.05
C TYR A 407 -12.76 -18.74 -3.96
N HIS A 408 -12.33 -18.70 -2.70
CA HIS A 408 -13.18 -18.29 -1.57
C HIS A 408 -13.44 -16.78 -1.51
N ASN A 409 -12.70 -15.98 -2.28
CA ASN A 409 -12.89 -14.54 -2.31
C ASN A 409 -14.04 -14.18 -3.28
N LYS A 410 -14.86 -13.22 -2.88
CA LYS A 410 -15.93 -12.68 -3.74
C LYS A 410 -15.41 -11.47 -4.51
N LEU A 411 -15.77 -11.39 -5.78
CA LEU A 411 -15.61 -10.16 -6.55
C LEU A 411 -16.62 -9.15 -6.01
N ASN A 412 -16.16 -8.02 -5.51
CA ASN A 412 -17.01 -6.91 -5.11
C ASN A 412 -16.56 -5.65 -5.87
N ILE A 413 -17.44 -5.13 -6.72
CA ILE A 413 -17.17 -3.92 -7.50
C ILE A 413 -17.91 -2.71 -6.91
N THR A 414 -19.02 -2.93 -6.20
CA THR A 414 -20.02 -1.87 -5.92
C THR A 414 -20.37 -1.70 -4.45
N SER A 415 -20.26 -2.74 -3.63
CA SER A 415 -20.75 -2.71 -2.26
C SER A 415 -19.75 -2.06 -1.32
N PHE A 416 -20.24 -1.20 -0.41
CA PHE A 416 -19.49 -0.75 0.76
C PHE A 416 -19.44 -1.80 1.88
N ILE A 417 -20.32 -2.81 1.80
CA ILE A 417 -20.50 -3.85 2.81
C ILE A 417 -20.41 -5.21 2.10
N ASP A 418 -19.28 -5.89 2.25
CA ASP A 418 -19.11 -7.26 1.73
C ASP A 418 -19.97 -8.26 2.50
N HIS A 419 -20.01 -8.11 3.83
CA HIS A 419 -20.74 -8.97 4.75
C HIS A 419 -21.23 -8.15 5.95
N PRO A 420 -22.48 -8.34 6.40
CA PRO A 420 -22.95 -7.70 7.62
C PRO A 420 -22.11 -8.19 8.81
N THR A 421 -21.53 -7.24 9.51
CA THR A 421 -20.89 -7.42 10.82
C THR A 421 -21.65 -6.59 11.85
N ILE A 422 -21.49 -6.88 13.14
CA ILE A 422 -22.10 -6.09 14.23
C ILE A 422 -21.88 -4.59 14.02
N GLU A 423 -20.63 -4.20 13.72
CA GLU A 423 -20.27 -2.82 13.37
C GLU A 423 -21.10 -2.23 12.23
N THR A 424 -21.28 -2.96 11.12
CA THR A 424 -22.01 -2.42 9.96
C THR A 424 -23.51 -2.38 10.20
N SER A 425 -24.05 -3.34 10.96
CA SER A 425 -25.47 -3.34 11.35
C SER A 425 -25.80 -2.14 12.26
N LEU A 426 -24.95 -1.88 13.26
CA LEU A 426 -25.06 -0.68 14.10
C LEU A 426 -24.96 0.60 13.26
N ALA A 427 -23.97 0.67 12.37
CA ALA A 427 -23.76 1.83 11.50
C ALA A 427 -24.96 2.07 10.55
N GLN A 428 -25.56 1.03 9.99
CA GLN A 428 -26.75 1.12 9.15
C GLN A 428 -27.98 1.60 9.94
N TRP A 429 -28.14 1.13 11.19
CA TRP A 429 -29.20 1.64 12.05
C TRP A 429 -29.02 3.13 12.34
N VAL A 430 -27.78 3.55 12.64
CA VAL A 430 -27.43 4.96 12.86
C VAL A 430 -27.74 5.83 11.64
N GLU A 431 -27.31 5.41 10.44
CA GLU A 431 -27.63 6.12 9.19
C GLU A 431 -29.14 6.33 9.02
N ALA A 432 -29.96 5.37 9.44
CA ALA A 432 -31.41 5.40 9.24
C ALA A 432 -32.20 6.09 10.36
N LYS A 433 -31.65 6.22 11.58
CA LYS A 433 -32.44 6.56 12.79
C LYS A 433 -31.94 7.75 13.59
N THR A 434 -30.74 8.27 13.34
CA THR A 434 -30.23 9.44 14.07
C THR A 434 -30.19 10.70 13.20
N PRO A 435 -30.22 11.90 13.81
CA PRO A 435 -30.11 13.15 13.06
C PRO A 435 -28.80 13.23 12.26
N GLU A 436 -28.88 13.75 11.04
CA GLU A 436 -27.69 14.01 10.24
C GLU A 436 -26.71 14.91 11.02
N ASN A 437 -25.42 14.56 10.97
CA ASN A 437 -24.31 15.25 11.66
C ASN A 437 -24.21 15.04 13.18
N SER A 438 -25.01 14.16 13.78
CA SER A 438 -24.77 13.75 15.17
C SER A 438 -23.38 13.12 15.34
N LEU A 439 -22.66 13.54 16.38
CA LEU A 439 -21.31 13.08 16.68
C LEU A 439 -21.35 11.81 17.55
N PHE A 440 -20.64 10.77 17.13
CA PHE A 440 -20.59 9.50 17.84
C PHE A 440 -19.26 9.26 18.54
N LEU A 441 -19.33 8.82 19.80
CA LEU A 441 -18.23 8.15 20.48
C LEU A 441 -18.36 6.64 20.23
N ILE A 442 -17.36 6.04 19.57
CA ILE A 442 -17.39 4.63 19.15
C ILE A 442 -16.18 3.86 19.66
N PRO A 443 -16.22 2.51 19.68
CA PRO A 443 -15.05 1.69 19.95
C PRO A 443 -13.92 1.99 18.95
N PRO A 444 -12.65 2.08 19.39
CA PRO A 444 -11.55 2.49 18.52
C PRO A 444 -11.27 1.53 17.35
N ASP A 445 -11.70 0.27 17.43
CA ASP A 445 -11.56 -0.75 16.40
C ASP A 445 -12.66 -0.72 15.32
N PHE A 446 -13.70 0.10 15.48
CA PHE A 446 -14.80 0.27 14.52
C PHE A 446 -14.36 1.15 13.32
N GLN A 447 -13.50 0.59 12.48
CA GLN A 447 -12.87 1.24 11.31
C GLN A 447 -13.81 1.54 10.13
N LYS A 448 -14.95 0.84 10.01
CA LYS A 448 -15.94 0.96 8.93
C LYS A 448 -17.08 1.92 9.30
N PHE A 449 -17.33 2.10 10.60
CA PHE A 449 -18.48 2.82 11.13
C PHE A 449 -18.65 4.20 10.50
N ARG A 450 -17.60 5.04 10.46
CA ARG A 450 -17.66 6.39 9.85
C ARG A 450 -18.20 6.37 8.42
N LEU A 451 -17.75 5.42 7.60
CA LEU A 451 -18.11 5.34 6.18
C LEU A 451 -19.53 4.79 5.99
N VAL A 452 -19.88 3.74 6.74
CA VAL A 452 -21.19 3.08 6.61
C VAL A 452 -22.30 3.93 7.23
N ALA A 453 -22.08 4.47 8.43
CA ALA A 453 -23.05 5.31 9.12
C ALA A 453 -23.22 6.67 8.45
N LYS A 454 -22.20 7.15 7.72
CA LYS A 454 -22.11 8.53 7.21
C LYS A 454 -22.28 9.58 8.32
N HIS A 455 -21.84 9.25 9.53
CA HIS A 455 -21.86 10.14 10.69
C HIS A 455 -20.45 10.50 11.17
N PRO A 456 -20.27 11.71 11.71
CA PRO A 456 -19.00 12.11 12.30
C PRO A 456 -18.73 11.31 13.56
N ILE A 457 -17.45 11.00 13.80
CA ILE A 457 -17.02 10.27 14.99
C ILE A 457 -15.90 11.01 15.72
N VAL A 458 -15.76 10.78 17.02
CA VAL A 458 -14.70 11.40 17.83
C VAL A 458 -13.31 11.02 17.31
N VAL A 459 -13.04 9.72 17.19
CA VAL A 459 -11.80 9.14 16.64
C VAL A 459 -11.98 7.63 16.40
N ASP A 460 -11.19 7.07 15.49
CA ASP A 460 -10.97 5.63 15.37
C ASP A 460 -9.48 5.35 15.17
N TRP A 461 -9.08 4.10 15.37
CA TRP A 461 -7.67 3.69 15.31
C TRP A 461 -7.07 3.76 13.90
N LYS A 462 -7.87 3.52 12.86
CA LYS A 462 -7.32 3.33 11.51
C LYS A 462 -7.16 4.65 10.77
N ALA A 463 -8.10 5.58 10.95
CA ALA A 463 -8.14 6.88 10.30
C ALA A 463 -7.09 7.83 10.88
N PHE A 464 -5.86 7.67 10.39
CA PHE A 464 -4.70 8.43 10.84
C PHE A 464 -4.43 9.62 9.91
N PRO A 465 -4.40 10.87 10.44
CA PRO A 465 -3.99 12.04 9.67
C PRO A 465 -2.47 12.10 9.52
N PHE A 466 -1.97 12.92 8.59
CA PHE A 466 -0.52 12.98 8.29
C PHE A 466 0.09 14.36 8.54
N GLN A 467 -0.73 15.35 8.92
CA GLN A 467 -0.26 16.66 9.38
C GLN A 467 0.25 16.54 10.82
N LYS A 468 1.34 17.23 11.16
CA LYS A 468 2.00 17.09 12.47
C LYS A 468 1.07 17.39 13.64
N SER A 469 0.37 18.51 13.61
CA SER A 469 -0.60 18.87 14.66
C SER A 469 -1.71 17.83 14.79
N ALA A 470 -2.23 17.36 13.67
CA ALA A 470 -3.27 16.36 13.64
C ALA A 470 -2.82 14.98 14.13
N ILE A 471 -1.55 14.62 13.93
CA ILE A 471 -0.99 13.37 14.48
C ILE A 471 -1.03 13.41 16.01
N LEU A 472 -0.65 14.53 16.61
CA LEU A 472 -0.72 14.71 18.07
C LEU A 472 -2.15 14.66 18.56
N GLU A 473 -3.04 15.42 17.93
CA GLU A 473 -4.46 15.43 18.30
C GLU A 473 -5.12 14.05 18.11
N TRP A 474 -4.76 13.30 17.05
CA TRP A 474 -5.20 11.92 16.88
C TRP A 474 -4.77 11.05 18.08
N GLY A 475 -3.50 11.14 18.46
CA GLY A 475 -2.96 10.41 19.61
C GLY A 475 -3.70 10.76 20.89
N GLU A 476 -3.86 12.06 21.17
CA GLU A 476 -4.57 12.55 22.36
C GLU A 476 -6.02 12.07 22.41
N ARG A 477 -6.77 12.17 21.30
CA ARG A 477 -8.14 11.66 21.20
C ARG A 477 -8.20 10.16 21.51
N ILE A 478 -7.29 9.36 20.97
CA ILE A 478 -7.23 7.93 21.28
C ILE A 478 -6.96 7.70 22.76
N CYS A 479 -6.04 8.45 23.38
CA CYS A 479 -5.74 8.31 24.81
C CYS A 479 -6.94 8.69 25.69
N ASP A 480 -7.67 9.74 25.32
CA ASP A 480 -8.85 10.20 26.05
C ASP A 480 -9.92 9.10 26.09
N ILE A 481 -10.21 8.49 24.94
CA ILE A 481 -11.22 7.42 24.83
C ILE A 481 -10.70 6.07 25.36
N ALA A 482 -9.38 5.90 25.46
CA ALA A 482 -8.74 4.74 26.08
C ALA A 482 -8.62 4.85 27.62
N ASN A 483 -9.28 5.85 28.22
CA ASN A 483 -9.23 6.16 29.64
C ASN A 483 -7.80 6.30 30.21
N GLN A 484 -6.89 6.91 29.44
CA GLN A 484 -5.49 7.11 29.84
C GLN A 484 -5.24 8.58 30.20
N VAL A 485 -5.47 8.96 31.46
CA VAL A 485 -5.29 10.35 31.96
C VAL A 485 -3.87 10.88 31.71
N LYS A 486 -2.84 10.03 31.84
CA LYS A 486 -1.47 10.34 31.44
C LYS A 486 -1.07 9.44 30.29
N CYS A 487 -1.22 9.95 29.07
CA CYS A 487 -0.93 9.12 27.91
C CYS A 487 0.56 8.88 27.72
N ASN A 488 0.93 7.60 27.60
CA ASN A 488 2.22 7.19 27.11
C ASN A 488 2.06 6.62 25.70
N PHE A 489 2.21 7.48 24.69
CA PHE A 489 2.03 7.12 23.28
C PHE A 489 2.87 5.91 22.89
N ARG A 490 4.10 5.80 23.40
CA ARG A 490 5.03 4.71 23.08
C ARG A 490 4.50 3.33 23.43
N TYR A 491 3.69 3.22 24.48
CA TYR A 491 3.14 1.94 24.94
C TYR A 491 1.65 1.80 24.66
N MET A 492 1.04 2.74 23.93
CA MET A 492 -0.35 2.65 23.51
C MET A 492 -0.47 1.68 22.34
N SER A 493 -1.39 0.71 22.44
CA SER A 493 -1.72 -0.25 21.38
C SER A 493 -3.24 -0.28 21.16
N LEU A 494 -3.68 -0.86 20.03
CA LEU A 494 -5.11 -1.00 19.74
C LEU A 494 -5.81 -1.76 20.87
N ASP A 495 -5.24 -2.88 21.31
CA ASP A 495 -5.83 -3.69 22.39
C ASP A 495 -5.98 -2.90 23.69
N LYS A 496 -4.97 -2.09 24.05
CA LYS A 496 -5.07 -1.20 25.22
C LYS A 496 -6.14 -0.13 25.05
N ALA A 497 -6.26 0.45 23.85
CA ALA A 497 -7.30 1.42 23.57
C ALA A 497 -8.70 0.80 23.68
N ILE A 498 -8.90 -0.42 23.17
CA ILE A 498 -10.17 -1.16 23.29
C ILE A 498 -10.46 -1.47 24.76
N GLN A 499 -9.48 -1.98 25.51
CA GLN A 499 -9.65 -2.30 26.93
C GLN A 499 -10.02 -1.06 27.75
N GLY A 500 -9.34 0.06 27.52
CA GLY A 500 -9.62 1.33 28.17
C GLY A 500 -10.96 1.93 27.78
N TYR A 501 -11.37 1.80 26.52
CA TYR A 501 -12.69 2.22 26.05
C TYR A 501 -13.80 1.42 26.76
N ASN A 502 -13.63 0.11 26.86
CA ASN A 502 -14.60 -0.77 27.51
C ASN A 502 -14.65 -0.60 29.03
N SER A 503 -13.66 0.07 29.64
CA SER A 503 -13.67 0.35 31.09
C SER A 503 -14.39 1.64 31.46
N LEU A 504 -14.65 2.55 30.50
CA LEU A 504 -15.23 3.87 30.74
C LEU A 504 -16.49 3.82 31.62
N GLU A 505 -16.55 4.70 32.61
CA GLU A 505 -17.72 4.96 33.45
C GLU A 505 -18.44 6.25 33.03
N ILE A 506 -19.61 6.53 33.60
CA ILE A 506 -20.37 7.75 33.28
C ILE A 506 -19.54 9.01 33.55
N THR A 507 -18.80 9.04 34.65
CA THR A 507 -17.89 10.15 35.01
C THR A 507 -16.76 10.35 33.99
N ASP A 508 -16.22 9.26 33.44
CA ASP A 508 -15.24 9.34 32.35
C ASP A 508 -15.89 9.87 31.07
N LEU A 509 -17.09 9.42 30.75
CA LEU A 509 -17.85 9.86 29.58
C LEU A 509 -18.23 11.34 29.67
N GLU A 510 -18.58 11.85 30.86
CA GLU A 510 -18.83 13.27 31.10
C GLU A 510 -17.57 14.11 30.80
N ARG A 511 -16.41 13.67 31.32
CA ARG A 511 -15.12 14.32 31.03
C ARG A 511 -14.80 14.30 29.54
N ILE A 512 -15.03 13.19 28.85
CA ILE A 512 -14.80 13.09 27.39
C ILE A 512 -15.81 13.97 26.64
N HIS A 513 -17.08 14.01 27.06
CA HIS A 513 -18.14 14.82 26.44
C HIS A 513 -17.83 16.32 26.53
N GLN A 514 -17.30 16.78 27.67
CA GLN A 514 -16.83 18.16 27.84
C GLN A 514 -15.76 18.55 26.80
N LYS A 515 -14.90 17.60 26.41
CA LYS A 515 -13.86 17.83 25.41
C LYS A 515 -14.36 17.62 23.97
N TYR A 516 -15.24 16.65 23.78
CA TYR A 516 -15.79 16.23 22.50
C TYR A 516 -17.31 16.06 22.66
N PRO A 517 -18.12 17.08 22.34
CA PRO A 517 -19.56 17.06 22.62
C PRO A 517 -20.29 16.10 21.69
N PHE A 518 -20.19 14.79 21.97
CA PHE A 518 -20.84 13.72 21.22
C PHE A 518 -22.31 13.58 21.63
N ASP A 519 -23.17 13.23 20.68
CA ASP A 519 -24.61 13.04 20.89
C ASP A 519 -24.96 11.59 21.24
N TYR A 520 -24.12 10.64 20.80
CA TYR A 520 -24.38 9.22 20.95
C TYR A 520 -23.10 8.45 21.34
N ILE A 521 -23.29 7.33 22.01
CA ILE A 521 -22.22 6.40 22.41
C ILE A 521 -22.55 5.01 21.89
N VAL A 522 -21.55 4.31 21.35
CA VAL A 522 -21.63 2.88 21.03
C VAL A 522 -20.76 2.11 22.02
N SER A 523 -21.35 1.33 22.92
CA SER A 523 -20.57 0.62 23.94
C SER A 523 -21.00 -0.83 24.11
N ALA A 524 -20.03 -1.71 24.39
CA ALA A 524 -20.31 -3.08 24.80
C ALA A 524 -20.68 -3.19 26.29
N LYS A 525 -20.38 -2.16 27.07
CA LYS A 525 -20.71 -2.07 28.49
C LYS A 525 -22.15 -1.57 28.65
N SER A 526 -22.88 -2.15 29.59
CA SER A 526 -24.17 -1.62 30.03
C SER A 526 -23.94 -0.31 30.79
N LEU A 527 -24.50 0.79 30.29
CA LEU A 527 -24.41 2.11 30.91
C LEU A 527 -25.78 2.48 31.48
N ALA A 528 -25.80 3.28 32.55
CA ALA A 528 -27.03 3.81 33.15
C ALA A 528 -27.62 4.97 32.31
N LEU A 529 -27.77 4.73 31.00
CA LEU A 529 -28.28 5.65 30.00
C LEU A 529 -29.39 4.95 29.21
N THR A 530 -30.26 5.72 28.55
CA THR A 530 -31.30 5.18 27.69
C THR A 530 -30.69 4.50 26.46
N ILE A 531 -30.99 3.20 26.30
CA ILE A 531 -30.61 2.42 25.12
C ILE A 531 -31.60 2.75 23.99
N GLU A 532 -31.06 3.21 22.86
CA GLU A 532 -31.83 3.47 21.64
C GLU A 532 -31.87 2.26 20.71
N TYR A 533 -30.79 1.45 20.72
CA TYR A 533 -30.65 0.25 19.90
C TYR A 533 -29.60 -0.70 20.47
N SER A 534 -29.71 -1.99 20.13
CA SER A 534 -28.70 -2.99 20.46
C SER A 534 -28.51 -3.99 19.32
N GLU A 535 -27.28 -4.48 19.18
CA GLU A 535 -26.91 -5.53 18.22
C GLU A 535 -25.80 -6.39 18.83
N GLY A 536 -26.05 -7.68 18.98
CA GLY A 536 -25.14 -8.59 19.70
C GLY A 536 -24.83 -8.07 21.11
N ASN A 537 -23.55 -7.84 21.38
CA ASN A 537 -23.07 -7.36 22.69
C ASN A 537 -22.89 -5.83 22.75
N TYR A 538 -23.35 -5.07 21.76
CA TYR A 538 -23.18 -3.63 21.69
C TYR A 538 -24.52 -2.89 21.78
N PHE A 539 -24.48 -1.73 22.42
CA PHE A 539 -25.62 -0.85 22.65
C PHE A 539 -25.32 0.55 22.13
N ILE A 540 -26.33 1.21 21.58
CA ILE A 540 -26.30 2.61 21.22
C ILE A 540 -27.07 3.39 22.27
N TYR A 541 -26.40 4.34 22.92
CA TYR A 541 -26.97 5.23 23.91
C TYR A 541 -27.06 6.64 23.36
N LYS A 542 -28.13 7.34 23.71
CA LYS A 542 -28.24 8.78 23.48
C LYS A 542 -27.69 9.53 24.69
N TRP A 543 -26.84 10.53 24.46
CA TRP A 543 -26.34 11.37 25.53
C TRP A 543 -27.46 12.33 26.01
N PRO A 544 -27.69 12.46 27.32
CA PRO A 544 -28.71 13.36 27.85
C PRO A 544 -28.35 14.81 27.54
N LYS A 545 -29.34 15.63 27.14
CA LYS A 545 -29.12 17.07 26.97
C LYS A 545 -29.00 17.72 28.34
N GLU A 546 -28.22 18.81 28.45
CA GLU A 546 -28.06 19.56 29.72
C GLU A 546 -29.41 19.98 30.35
N SER A 547 -30.47 20.15 29.55
CA SER A 547 -31.83 20.44 30.03
C SER A 547 -32.44 19.31 30.86
N ASP A 548 -32.00 18.07 30.64
CA ASP A 548 -32.60 16.86 31.21
C ASP A 548 -31.87 16.38 32.48
N GLN A 549 -30.70 16.96 32.78
CA GLN A 549 -29.84 16.57 33.91
C GLN A 549 -30.25 17.17 35.27
N LYS A 550 -31.33 17.98 35.34
CA LYS A 550 -31.78 18.62 36.59
C LYS A 550 -32.66 17.75 37.51
N VAL A 551 -32.77 16.43 37.27
CA VAL A 551 -33.77 15.58 37.96
C VAL A 551 -33.18 14.31 38.63
N PHE A 552 -31.85 14.17 38.74
CA PHE A 552 -31.23 13.03 39.42
C PHE A 552 -30.56 13.41 40.75
#